data_AF-A0A1I4VWB9-F1
#
_entry.id   AF-A0A1I4VWB9-F1
#
_cell.length_a   1.000
_cell.length_b   1.000
_cell.length_c   1.000
_cell.angle_alpha   90.00
_cell.angle_beta   90.00
_cell.angle_gamma   90.00
#
_symmetry.space_group_name_H-M   'P 1'
#
loop_
_entity.id
_entity.type
_entity.pdbx_description
1 polymer ?
#
loop_
_entity_poly.entity_id
_entity_poly.type
_entity_poly.pdbx_seq_one_letter_code
_entity_poly.pdbx_strand_id
1 'polypeptide(L)'
;MSDDIRSQLGLAACIQGFARKTFDNLKLDLNETVNLLSADFFKPYWYPALLAYLRTFDRNDITNALILRLSSVRHTYGGVQLAEAMGDLAWPEFVPCLIESMTEDQGDYLCEASQTALKKIGATAQTALIDRWNNMDSSQHIYGLSVIRDVRGKTASDFACDHFDALISEHVESCCELALAAPDQRLLDRLRRELRRQQPLIDRACYILARLLDQDDDEIQAAKSRAFEDLRRKEQIRKTFKSGDLSRHSLTLELRCPSCSDVNQYEVKGVIVGTNQDEKVSHLINDEFPCASCGQYVEFEFTSSAIMALTAEMLMITAARDSDQPRNSLISMLNCQLDGQILPVAAALKTLQERASITPDDVRTWFQLGNILISINRPKAAIQALSQAVQLAPNNIDVIFMLAQAQASNNAEGEAFQIISDALNRLPDWQFLAPQPNFGQEFAKFYNQLRRNLGRDNLPALHPSSLKTPQKIGRNDSCPCGSGKKFKKCCGR
;
A
#
# COMPACT_ATOMS: atom_id res chain seq x y z
N MET A 1 15.87 -12.98 47.41
CA MET A 1 15.61 -14.39 47.01
C MET A 1 15.74 -15.24 48.25
N SER A 2 14.66 -15.88 48.70
CA SER A 2 14.74 -16.88 49.77
C SER A 2 15.63 -18.05 49.32
N ASP A 3 16.27 -18.73 50.28
CA ASP A 3 17.15 -19.88 49.99
C ASP A 3 16.42 -21.03 49.26
N ASP A 4 15.09 -21.10 49.33
CA ASP A 4 14.26 -22.03 48.54
C ASP A 4 14.32 -21.78 47.03
N ILE A 5 14.30 -20.51 46.61
CA ILE A 5 14.30 -20.15 45.17
C ILE A 5 15.68 -20.45 44.56
N ARG A 6 16.77 -20.29 45.32
CA ARG A 6 18.11 -20.71 44.90
C ARG A 6 18.21 -22.23 44.75
N SER A 7 17.57 -22.98 45.65
CA SER A 7 17.56 -24.44 45.64
C SER A 7 16.76 -25.00 44.46
N GLN A 8 15.62 -24.39 44.13
CA GLN A 8 14.77 -24.75 42.98
C GLN A 8 15.43 -24.41 41.63
N LEU A 9 16.07 -23.24 41.51
CA LEU A 9 16.84 -22.86 40.32
C LEU A 9 18.09 -23.75 40.14
N GLY A 10 18.74 -24.13 41.24
CA GLY A 10 19.87 -25.07 41.23
C GLY A 10 19.47 -26.49 40.81
N LEU A 11 18.33 -27.00 41.29
CA LEU A 11 17.79 -28.30 40.87
C LEU A 11 17.37 -28.30 39.39
N ALA A 12 16.71 -27.24 38.94
CA ALA A 12 16.21 -27.16 37.57
C ALA A 12 17.34 -26.95 36.53
N ALA A 13 18.37 -26.17 36.87
CA ALA A 13 19.58 -26.03 36.05
C ALA A 13 20.40 -27.34 35.95
N CYS A 14 20.45 -28.14 37.02
CA CYS A 14 21.06 -29.47 37.00
C CYS A 14 20.23 -30.49 36.21
N ILE A 15 18.91 -30.32 36.13
CA ILE A 15 18.02 -31.25 35.41
C ILE A 15 18.10 -31.05 33.89
N GLN A 16 18.29 -29.87 33.31
CA GLN A 16 18.25 -29.75 31.83
C GLN A 16 19.42 -30.49 31.12
N GLY A 17 20.61 -30.53 31.73
CA GLY A 17 21.76 -31.29 31.21
C GLY A 17 21.75 -32.80 31.52
N PHE A 18 20.98 -33.22 32.53
CA PHE A 18 20.91 -34.62 33.02
C PHE A 18 19.46 -35.14 33.15
N ALA A 19 18.51 -34.56 32.40
CA ALA A 19 17.08 -34.77 32.60
C ALA A 19 16.74 -36.24 32.45
N ARG A 20 16.40 -36.89 33.57
CA ARG A 20 15.79 -38.22 33.51
C ARG A 20 14.50 -38.09 32.70
N LYS A 21 14.26 -39.05 31.80
CA LYS A 21 13.05 -39.09 30.96
C LYS A 21 11.75 -39.22 31.78
N THR A 22 11.85 -39.57 33.06
CA THR A 22 10.71 -39.78 33.95
C THR A 22 10.74 -38.79 35.12
N PHE A 23 9.59 -38.13 35.31
CA PHE A 23 9.28 -37.27 36.45
C PHE A 23 8.72 -38.14 37.58
N ASP A 24 9.56 -38.99 38.19
CA ASP A 24 9.15 -39.90 39.26
C ASP A 24 9.76 -39.48 40.60
N ASN A 25 8.88 -39.28 41.60
CA ASN A 25 9.11 -39.20 43.05
C ASN A 25 9.03 -37.85 43.79
N LEU A 26 8.51 -36.77 43.21
CA LEU A 26 8.21 -35.54 43.98
C LEU A 26 6.72 -35.45 44.29
N LYS A 27 6.35 -35.54 45.57
CA LYS A 27 5.03 -35.11 46.07
C LYS A 27 5.03 -33.59 46.15
N LEU A 28 4.96 -32.93 44.99
CA LEU A 28 4.87 -31.49 44.94
C LEU A 28 3.48 -31.05 45.41
N ASP A 29 3.41 -29.98 46.17
CA ASP A 29 2.13 -29.29 46.34
C ASP A 29 1.76 -28.50 45.07
N LEU A 30 0.57 -27.89 45.08
CA LEU A 30 0.09 -27.13 43.93
C LEU A 30 1.00 -25.94 43.58
N ASN A 31 1.49 -25.21 44.59
CA ASN A 31 2.33 -24.03 44.37
C ASN A 31 3.70 -24.43 43.83
N GLU A 32 4.29 -25.49 44.34
CA GLU A 32 5.53 -26.05 43.83
C GLU A 32 5.38 -26.55 42.39
N THR A 33 4.25 -27.20 42.08
CA THR A 33 3.92 -27.66 40.72
C THR A 33 3.80 -26.48 39.75
N VAL A 34 3.06 -25.43 40.12
CA VAL A 34 2.89 -24.22 39.31
C VAL A 34 4.20 -23.44 39.18
N ASN A 35 5.00 -23.34 40.24
CA ASN A 35 6.30 -22.68 40.20
C ASN A 35 7.24 -23.38 39.23
N LEU A 36 7.28 -24.72 39.26
CA LEU A 36 8.10 -25.50 38.34
C LEU A 36 7.58 -25.39 36.90
N LEU A 37 6.26 -25.42 36.68
CA LEU A 37 5.64 -25.20 35.37
C LEU A 37 5.92 -23.80 34.81
N SER A 38 6.08 -22.79 35.68
CA SER A 38 6.43 -21.41 35.32
C SER A 38 7.93 -21.14 35.34
N ALA A 39 8.77 -22.17 35.47
CA ALA A 39 10.20 -21.98 35.52
C ALA A 39 10.72 -21.49 34.16
N ASP A 40 11.66 -20.56 34.17
CA ASP A 40 12.12 -19.80 33.01
C ASP A 40 13.04 -20.63 32.10
N PHE A 41 12.47 -21.69 31.51
CA PHE A 41 13.12 -22.62 30.59
C PHE A 41 12.43 -22.60 29.22
N PHE A 42 13.18 -22.89 28.17
CA PHE A 42 12.59 -23.10 26.85
C PHE A 42 12.18 -24.57 26.70
N LYS A 43 10.87 -24.85 26.64
CA LYS A 43 10.25 -26.17 26.37
C LYS A 43 10.79 -27.33 27.24
N PRO A 44 10.45 -27.37 28.54
CA PRO A 44 10.93 -28.44 29.41
C PRO A 44 10.35 -29.82 29.04
N TYR A 45 11.20 -30.85 28.97
CA TYR A 45 10.79 -32.23 28.65
C TYR A 45 9.73 -32.81 29.59
N TRP A 46 9.66 -32.33 30.82
CA TRP A 46 8.72 -32.77 31.85
C TRP A 46 7.35 -32.07 31.79
N TYR A 47 7.15 -31.12 30.87
CA TYR A 47 5.89 -30.38 30.73
C TYR A 47 4.64 -31.29 30.67
N PRO A 48 4.58 -32.36 29.83
CA PRO A 48 3.39 -33.20 29.77
C PRO A 48 3.10 -33.94 31.08
N ALA A 49 4.15 -34.37 31.79
CA ALA A 49 4.02 -35.07 33.06
C ALA A 49 3.54 -34.13 34.17
N LEU A 50 4.08 -32.91 34.23
CA LEU A 50 3.62 -31.88 35.17
C LEU A 50 2.19 -31.46 34.90
N LEU A 51 1.80 -31.28 33.65
CA LEU A 51 0.43 -30.94 33.30
C LEU A 51 -0.55 -32.05 33.69
N ALA A 52 -0.17 -33.32 33.50
CA ALA A 52 -0.96 -34.46 33.95
C ALA A 52 -1.08 -34.51 35.48
N TYR A 53 0.01 -34.23 36.21
CA TYR A 53 0.00 -34.15 37.67
C TYR A 53 -0.83 -32.98 38.19
N LEU A 54 -0.75 -31.81 37.54
CA LEU A 54 -1.54 -30.63 37.87
C LEU A 54 -3.04 -30.94 37.85
N ARG A 55 -3.51 -31.78 36.92
CA ARG A 55 -4.92 -32.21 36.83
C ARG A 55 -5.40 -33.06 38.02
N THR A 56 -4.53 -33.47 38.93
CA THR A 56 -4.91 -34.22 40.14
C THR A 56 -5.36 -33.31 41.29
N PHE A 57 -5.10 -32.00 41.21
CA PHE A 57 -5.58 -31.01 42.18
C PHE A 57 -7.00 -30.51 41.84
N ASP A 58 -7.60 -29.75 42.75
CA ASP A 58 -8.91 -29.13 42.52
C ASP A 58 -8.85 -28.06 41.41
N ARG A 59 -9.87 -28.03 40.55
CA ARG A 59 -9.95 -27.11 39.41
C ARG A 59 -9.92 -25.64 39.83
N ASN A 60 -10.62 -25.26 40.90
CA ASN A 60 -10.67 -23.86 41.34
C ASN A 60 -9.31 -23.43 41.88
N ASP A 61 -8.65 -24.31 42.65
CA ASP A 61 -7.32 -24.04 43.19
C ASP A 61 -6.29 -23.89 42.07
N ILE A 62 -6.29 -24.80 41.09
CA ILE A 62 -5.42 -24.71 39.90
C ILE A 62 -5.67 -23.40 39.17
N THR A 63 -6.94 -23.06 38.94
CA THR A 63 -7.33 -21.86 38.19
C THR A 63 -6.77 -20.60 38.86
N ASN A 64 -7.01 -20.46 40.17
CA ASN A 64 -6.53 -19.33 40.96
C ASN A 64 -4.99 -19.27 40.97
N ALA A 65 -4.32 -20.41 41.16
CA ALA A 65 -2.87 -20.48 41.21
C ALA A 65 -2.23 -20.09 39.86
N LEU A 66 -2.75 -20.58 38.74
CA LEU A 66 -2.22 -20.26 37.41
C LEU A 66 -2.46 -18.80 37.03
N ILE A 67 -3.65 -18.25 37.28
CA ILE A 67 -3.98 -16.84 36.99
C ILE A 67 -3.07 -15.91 37.80
N LEU A 68 -2.97 -16.16 39.11
CA LEU A 68 -2.11 -15.38 40.00
C LEU A 68 -0.66 -15.47 39.55
N ARG A 69 -0.16 -16.67 39.24
CA ARG A 69 1.22 -16.84 38.82
C ARG A 69 1.50 -16.12 37.50
N LEU A 70 0.65 -16.29 36.49
CA LEU A 70 0.82 -15.66 35.17
C LEU A 70 0.99 -14.14 35.29
N SER A 71 0.19 -13.49 36.15
CA SER A 71 0.30 -12.04 36.40
C SER A 71 1.69 -11.59 36.88
N SER A 72 2.43 -12.48 37.56
CA SER A 72 3.78 -12.20 38.09
C SER A 72 4.93 -12.54 37.14
N VAL A 73 4.67 -13.28 36.05
CA VAL A 73 5.72 -13.81 35.16
C VAL A 73 5.48 -13.52 33.67
N ARG A 74 4.66 -12.52 33.34
CA ARG A 74 4.32 -12.19 31.92
C ARG A 74 5.55 -11.93 31.04
N HIS A 75 6.64 -11.43 31.62
CA HIS A 75 7.87 -11.08 30.88
C HIS A 75 8.93 -12.19 30.82
N THR A 76 8.59 -13.44 31.16
CA THR A 76 9.52 -14.57 31.14
C THR A 76 8.99 -15.72 30.28
N TYR A 77 9.83 -16.72 29.95
CA TYR A 77 9.35 -17.94 29.30
C TYR A 77 8.37 -18.72 30.19
N GLY A 78 8.43 -18.50 31.51
CA GLY A 78 7.44 -19.00 32.44
C GLY A 78 6.02 -18.55 32.11
N GLY A 79 5.82 -17.27 31.75
CA GLY A 79 4.52 -16.76 31.32
C GLY A 79 3.99 -17.47 30.08
N VAL A 80 4.87 -17.70 29.09
CA VAL A 80 4.55 -18.43 27.85
C VAL A 80 4.09 -19.85 28.17
N GLN A 81 4.83 -20.58 29.01
CA GLN A 81 4.47 -21.95 29.40
C GLN A 81 3.15 -22.02 30.18
N LEU A 82 2.89 -21.04 31.04
CA LEU A 82 1.62 -20.96 31.76
C LEU A 82 0.45 -20.72 30.81
N ALA A 83 0.60 -19.82 29.83
CA ALA A 83 -0.42 -19.62 28.80
C ALA A 83 -0.66 -20.91 28.00
N GLU A 84 0.39 -21.62 27.59
CA GLU A 84 0.28 -22.92 26.93
C GLU A 84 -0.48 -23.95 27.80
N ALA A 85 -0.15 -24.04 29.09
CA ALA A 85 -0.81 -24.94 30.04
C ALA A 85 -2.28 -24.60 30.25
N MET A 86 -2.63 -23.32 30.37
CA MET A 86 -4.03 -22.86 30.41
C MET A 86 -4.78 -23.29 29.14
N GLY A 87 -4.12 -23.20 27.98
CA GLY A 87 -4.63 -23.69 26.71
C GLY A 87 -4.86 -25.20 26.68
N ASP A 88 -3.93 -25.99 27.19
CA ASP A 88 -4.07 -27.45 27.26
C ASP A 88 -5.13 -27.91 28.27
N LEU A 89 -5.35 -27.14 29.34
CA LEU A 89 -6.48 -27.34 30.26
C LEU A 89 -7.81 -26.95 29.60
N ALA A 90 -7.80 -25.93 28.73
CA ALA A 90 -8.93 -25.43 27.96
C ALA A 90 -10.14 -25.01 28.83
N TRP A 91 -9.88 -24.41 29.99
CA TRP A 91 -10.92 -23.96 30.91
C TRP A 91 -11.34 -22.49 30.63
N PRO A 92 -12.65 -22.18 30.55
CA PRO A 92 -13.16 -20.83 30.34
C PRO A 92 -12.65 -19.76 31.30
N GLU A 93 -12.32 -20.15 32.53
CA GLU A 93 -11.87 -19.26 33.60
C GLU A 93 -10.54 -18.57 33.26
N PHE A 94 -9.74 -19.12 32.34
CA PHE A 94 -8.50 -18.52 31.88
C PHE A 94 -8.68 -17.46 30.80
N VAL A 95 -9.86 -17.37 30.17
CA VAL A 95 -10.09 -16.45 29.04
C VAL A 95 -9.74 -15.00 29.39
N PRO A 96 -10.17 -14.42 30.53
CA PRO A 96 -9.87 -13.02 30.84
C PRO A 96 -8.37 -12.73 30.92
N CYS A 97 -7.59 -13.54 31.65
CA CYS A 97 -6.16 -13.30 31.82
C CYS A 97 -5.37 -13.54 30.53
N LEU A 98 -5.80 -14.49 29.70
CA LEU A 98 -5.18 -14.73 28.39
C LEU A 98 -5.42 -13.56 27.43
N ILE A 99 -6.61 -12.93 27.46
CA ILE A 99 -6.87 -11.70 26.69
C ILE A 99 -5.97 -10.55 27.16
N GLU A 100 -5.82 -10.38 28.47
CA GLU A 100 -4.90 -9.40 29.09
C GLU A 100 -3.41 -9.69 28.83
N SER A 101 -3.07 -10.86 28.32
CA SER A 101 -1.71 -11.25 27.94
C SER A 101 -1.38 -11.02 26.46
N MET A 102 -2.33 -10.49 25.68
CA MET A 102 -2.15 -10.15 24.26
C MET A 102 -2.01 -8.64 23.99
N THR A 103 -1.73 -7.84 25.02
CA THR A 103 -1.63 -6.38 24.93
C THR A 103 -0.32 -5.91 24.29
N GLU A 104 -0.29 -4.66 23.81
CA GLU A 104 0.87 -4.05 23.14
C GLU A 104 2.16 -4.00 23.99
N ASP A 105 2.03 -4.01 25.32
CA ASP A 105 3.17 -4.00 26.25
C ASP A 105 3.77 -5.39 26.49
N GLN A 106 3.17 -6.46 25.95
CA GLN A 106 3.65 -7.83 26.08
C GLN A 106 4.50 -8.25 24.87
N GLY A 107 5.45 -9.16 25.09
CA GLY A 107 6.28 -9.70 24.02
C GLY A 107 5.51 -10.71 23.15
N ASP A 108 5.84 -10.76 21.85
CA ASP A 108 5.17 -11.59 20.85
C ASP A 108 4.98 -13.06 21.28
N TYR A 109 5.97 -13.66 21.95
CA TYR A 109 5.89 -15.05 22.40
C TYR A 109 4.72 -15.31 23.37
N LEU A 110 4.45 -14.39 24.30
CA LEU A 110 3.33 -14.54 25.23
C LEU A 110 1.99 -14.30 24.50
N CYS A 111 1.95 -13.33 23.61
CA CYS A 111 0.77 -13.04 22.81
C CYS A 111 0.38 -14.25 21.94
N GLU A 112 1.34 -14.86 21.24
CA GLU A 112 1.15 -16.06 20.42
C GLU A 112 0.71 -17.28 21.24
N ALA A 113 1.32 -17.50 22.42
CA ALA A 113 0.92 -18.58 23.32
C ALA A 113 -0.50 -18.37 23.86
N SER A 114 -0.84 -17.13 24.23
CA SER A 114 -2.18 -16.77 24.70
C SER A 114 -3.22 -16.91 23.60
N GLN A 115 -2.91 -16.47 22.38
CA GLN A 115 -3.74 -16.67 21.21
C GLN A 115 -3.98 -18.17 20.95
N THR A 116 -2.93 -19.00 21.00
CA THR A 116 -3.03 -20.45 20.83
C THR A 116 -3.88 -21.09 21.92
N ALA A 117 -3.74 -20.64 23.16
CA ALA A 117 -4.53 -21.10 24.29
C ALA A 117 -6.02 -20.74 24.13
N LEU A 118 -6.34 -19.52 23.73
CA LEU A 118 -7.70 -19.07 23.45
C LEU A 118 -8.35 -19.88 22.32
N LYS A 119 -7.59 -20.21 21.26
CA LYS A 119 -8.07 -21.11 20.19
C LYS A 119 -8.44 -22.50 20.72
N LYS A 120 -7.65 -23.06 21.64
CA LYS A 120 -7.95 -24.36 22.29
C LYS A 120 -9.19 -24.29 23.19
N ILE A 121 -9.42 -23.17 23.88
CA ILE A 121 -10.63 -22.94 24.68
C ILE A 121 -11.89 -22.84 23.79
N GLY A 122 -11.77 -22.25 22.60
CA GLY A 122 -12.81 -22.28 21.58
C GLY A 122 -13.92 -21.23 21.78
N ALA A 123 -15.19 -21.66 21.67
CA ALA A 123 -16.34 -20.75 21.55
C ALA A 123 -16.49 -19.75 22.71
N THR A 124 -16.14 -20.14 23.94
CA THR A 124 -16.21 -19.24 25.09
C THR A 124 -15.17 -18.13 25.00
N ALA A 125 -13.96 -18.45 24.52
CA ALA A 125 -12.92 -17.45 24.27
C ALA A 125 -13.31 -16.50 23.13
N GLN A 126 -13.84 -17.06 22.04
CA GLN A 126 -14.33 -16.27 20.90
C GLN A 126 -15.42 -15.26 21.33
N THR A 127 -16.40 -15.70 22.12
CA THR A 127 -17.47 -14.82 22.61
C THR A 127 -16.91 -13.68 23.47
N ALA A 128 -16.02 -14.00 24.40
CA ALA A 128 -15.41 -12.99 25.27
C ALA A 128 -14.53 -11.97 24.50
N LEU A 129 -13.88 -12.40 23.42
CA LEU A 129 -13.12 -11.50 22.55
C LEU A 129 -14.06 -10.54 21.82
N ILE A 130 -15.17 -11.04 21.27
CA ILE A 130 -16.16 -10.23 20.56
C ILE A 130 -16.81 -9.21 21.50
N ASP A 131 -17.21 -9.63 22.70
CA ASP A 131 -17.84 -8.74 23.69
C ASP A 131 -16.94 -7.57 24.12
N ARG A 132 -15.62 -7.75 24.05
CA ARG A 132 -14.62 -6.75 24.45
C ARG A 132 -13.99 -6.02 23.27
N TRP A 133 -14.36 -6.35 22.03
CA TRP A 133 -13.68 -5.93 20.81
C TRP A 133 -13.41 -4.42 20.73
N ASN A 134 -14.41 -3.60 21.08
CA ASN A 134 -14.30 -2.14 20.99
C ASN A 134 -13.37 -1.51 22.04
N ASN A 135 -12.94 -2.27 23.06
CA ASN A 135 -12.07 -1.80 24.15
C ASN A 135 -10.67 -2.43 24.10
N MET A 136 -10.32 -3.10 22.99
CA MET A 136 -9.02 -3.73 22.80
C MET A 136 -8.01 -2.78 22.18
N ASP A 137 -6.72 -3.01 22.47
CA ASP A 137 -5.61 -2.35 21.78
C ASP A 137 -5.31 -3.00 20.41
N SER A 138 -4.35 -2.46 19.66
CA SER A 138 -4.09 -2.91 18.29
C SER A 138 -3.50 -4.33 18.24
N SER A 139 -2.66 -4.70 19.21
CA SER A 139 -2.15 -6.08 19.34
C SER A 139 -3.28 -7.07 19.64
N GLN A 140 -4.15 -6.74 20.58
CA GLN A 140 -5.31 -7.55 20.92
C GLN A 140 -6.26 -7.73 19.75
N HIS A 141 -6.46 -6.70 18.91
CA HIS A 141 -7.22 -6.85 17.66
C HIS A 141 -6.58 -7.86 16.73
N ILE A 142 -5.26 -7.78 16.50
CA ILE A 142 -4.54 -8.71 15.61
C ILE A 142 -4.68 -10.16 16.10
N TYR A 143 -4.32 -10.41 17.36
CA TYR A 143 -4.35 -11.76 17.91
C TYR A 143 -5.78 -12.27 18.08
N GLY A 144 -6.68 -11.42 18.59
CA GLY A 144 -8.10 -11.72 18.81
C GLY A 144 -8.84 -12.04 17.51
N LEU A 145 -8.61 -11.30 16.42
CA LEU A 145 -9.21 -11.59 15.12
C LEU A 145 -8.84 -12.97 14.61
N SER A 146 -7.59 -13.38 14.81
CA SER A 146 -7.14 -14.73 14.45
C SER A 146 -7.80 -15.82 15.31
N VAL A 147 -8.05 -15.58 16.60
CA VAL A 147 -8.84 -16.52 17.42
C VAL A 147 -10.27 -16.60 16.89
N ILE A 148 -10.93 -15.47 16.64
CA ILE A 148 -12.30 -15.42 16.12
C ILE A 148 -12.41 -16.19 14.80
N ARG A 149 -11.47 -15.95 13.88
CA ARG A 149 -11.35 -16.64 12.59
C ARG A 149 -11.16 -18.15 12.75
N ASP A 150 -10.20 -18.58 13.58
CA ASP A 150 -9.78 -19.98 13.64
C ASP A 150 -10.74 -20.87 14.44
N VAL A 151 -11.47 -20.30 15.41
CA VAL A 151 -12.56 -21.00 16.14
C VAL A 151 -13.78 -21.24 15.24
N ARG A 152 -13.99 -20.38 14.22
CA ARG A 152 -15.07 -20.47 13.21
C ARG A 152 -16.46 -20.47 13.85
N GLY A 153 -17.46 -20.93 13.08
CA GLY A 153 -18.85 -21.03 13.52
C GLY A 153 -19.67 -19.77 13.28
N LYS A 154 -20.95 -19.83 13.63
CA LYS A 154 -21.93 -18.76 13.37
C LYS A 154 -21.54 -17.43 14.02
N THR A 155 -20.97 -17.49 15.22
CA THR A 155 -20.50 -16.30 15.95
C THR A 155 -19.41 -15.55 15.17
N ALA A 156 -18.50 -16.27 14.49
CA ALA A 156 -17.49 -15.65 13.64
C ALA A 156 -18.11 -14.99 12.40
N SER A 157 -19.08 -15.64 11.74
CA SER A 157 -19.77 -15.05 10.58
C SER A 157 -20.61 -13.83 10.96
N ASP A 158 -21.28 -13.86 12.12
CA ASP A 158 -22.06 -12.73 12.62
C ASP A 158 -21.12 -11.54 12.93
N PHE A 159 -20.03 -11.78 13.66
CA PHE A 159 -19.00 -10.77 13.90
C PHE A 159 -18.43 -10.18 12.61
N ALA A 160 -18.10 -11.03 11.63
CA ALA A 160 -17.60 -10.61 10.33
C ALA A 160 -18.61 -9.75 9.58
N CYS A 161 -19.91 -10.08 9.65
CA CYS A 161 -20.97 -9.31 9.03
C CYS A 161 -21.13 -7.94 9.68
N ASP A 162 -21.04 -7.87 11.00
CA ASP A 162 -21.24 -6.65 11.78
C ASP A 162 -20.07 -5.66 11.62
N HIS A 163 -18.86 -6.18 11.43
CA HIS A 163 -17.62 -5.38 11.32
C HIS A 163 -17.05 -5.32 9.90
N PHE A 164 -17.77 -5.81 8.89
CA PHE A 164 -17.28 -5.92 7.52
C PHE A 164 -16.71 -4.60 6.98
N ASP A 165 -17.46 -3.50 7.14
CA ASP A 165 -17.12 -2.22 6.52
C ASP A 165 -15.83 -1.62 7.12
N ALA A 166 -15.59 -1.81 8.42
CA ALA A 166 -14.34 -1.41 9.06
C ALA A 166 -13.16 -2.33 8.66
N LEU A 167 -13.38 -3.64 8.67
CA LEU A 167 -12.34 -4.62 8.34
C LEU A 167 -11.91 -4.51 6.87
N ILE A 168 -12.84 -4.29 5.93
CA ILE A 168 -12.49 -4.20 4.51
C ILE A 168 -11.74 -2.90 4.17
N SER A 169 -11.94 -1.81 4.91
CA SER A 169 -11.20 -0.56 4.69
C SER A 169 -9.81 -0.56 5.31
N GLU A 170 -9.65 -1.17 6.49
CA GLU A 170 -8.41 -1.12 7.28
C GLU A 170 -7.54 -2.36 7.13
N HIS A 171 -8.17 -3.55 7.02
CA HIS A 171 -7.52 -4.85 7.08
C HIS A 171 -8.11 -5.83 6.04
N VAL A 172 -8.04 -5.49 4.76
CA VAL A 172 -8.61 -6.25 3.63
C VAL A 172 -8.29 -7.75 3.71
N GLU A 173 -7.04 -8.09 4.01
CA GLU A 173 -6.59 -9.48 4.14
C GLU A 173 -7.36 -10.21 5.25
N SER A 174 -7.39 -9.64 6.45
CA SER A 174 -8.09 -10.24 7.59
C SER A 174 -9.60 -10.33 7.36
N CYS A 175 -10.21 -9.33 6.72
CA CYS A 175 -11.61 -9.39 6.30
C CYS A 175 -11.88 -10.57 5.36
N CYS A 176 -11.03 -10.74 4.34
CA CYS A 176 -11.13 -11.82 3.38
C CYS A 176 -10.93 -13.19 4.04
N GLU A 177 -9.92 -13.34 4.88
CA GLU A 177 -9.65 -14.60 5.58
C GLU A 177 -10.76 -14.98 6.56
N LEU A 178 -11.32 -14.00 7.28
CA LEU A 178 -12.45 -14.22 8.18
C LEU A 178 -13.68 -14.70 7.41
N ALA A 179 -13.99 -14.08 6.26
CA ALA A 179 -15.09 -14.50 5.41
C ALA A 179 -14.93 -15.93 4.87
N LEU A 180 -13.70 -16.34 4.56
CA LEU A 180 -13.39 -17.71 4.14
C LEU A 180 -13.45 -18.72 5.28
N ALA A 181 -13.11 -18.32 6.50
CA ALA A 181 -13.13 -19.20 7.67
C ALA A 181 -14.56 -19.47 8.19
N ALA A 182 -15.49 -18.54 7.96
CA ALA A 182 -16.90 -18.68 8.30
C ALA A 182 -17.81 -18.32 7.10
N PRO A 183 -17.93 -19.24 6.11
CA PRO A 183 -18.71 -18.98 4.90
C PRO A 183 -20.17 -18.62 5.20
N ASP A 184 -20.61 -17.45 4.72
CA ASP A 184 -21.96 -16.92 4.91
C ASP A 184 -22.40 -16.14 3.66
N GLN A 185 -23.66 -16.31 3.25
CA GLN A 185 -24.21 -15.63 2.07
C GLN A 185 -24.13 -14.11 2.18
N ARG A 186 -24.34 -13.55 3.38
CA ARG A 186 -24.26 -12.11 3.62
C ARG A 186 -22.87 -11.57 3.32
N LEU A 187 -21.82 -12.31 3.69
CA LEU A 187 -20.43 -11.94 3.44
C LEU A 187 -20.08 -12.02 1.96
N LEU A 188 -20.60 -13.03 1.25
CA LEU A 188 -20.44 -13.12 -0.20
C LEU A 188 -21.08 -11.91 -0.88
N ASP A 189 -22.32 -11.57 -0.52
CA ASP A 189 -23.02 -10.42 -1.10
C ASP A 189 -22.27 -9.10 -0.86
N ARG A 190 -21.60 -8.95 0.30
CA ARG A 190 -20.76 -7.78 0.57
C ARG A 190 -19.46 -7.79 -0.23
N LEU A 191 -18.74 -8.93 -0.29
CA LEU A 191 -17.51 -9.05 -1.10
C LEU A 191 -17.75 -8.81 -2.59
N ARG A 192 -18.90 -9.26 -3.12
CA ARG A 192 -19.29 -9.01 -4.52
C ARG A 192 -19.31 -7.53 -4.86
N ARG A 193 -19.84 -6.68 -3.97
CA ARG A 193 -19.86 -5.22 -4.17
C ARG A 193 -18.46 -4.62 -4.31
N GLU A 194 -17.47 -5.26 -3.69
CA GLU A 194 -16.08 -4.82 -3.70
C GLU A 194 -15.25 -5.40 -4.86
N LEU A 195 -15.81 -6.31 -5.68
CA LEU A 195 -15.17 -6.79 -6.91
C LEU A 195 -14.91 -5.66 -7.92
N ARG A 196 -15.64 -4.53 -7.82
CA ARG A 196 -15.36 -3.31 -8.60
C ARG A 196 -13.93 -2.81 -8.42
N ARG A 197 -13.31 -3.07 -7.26
CA ARG A 197 -11.94 -2.66 -6.93
C ARG A 197 -10.88 -3.49 -7.66
N GLN A 198 -11.26 -4.67 -8.19
CA GLN A 198 -10.37 -5.63 -8.87
C GLN A 198 -9.09 -5.94 -8.08
N GLN A 199 -9.24 -6.09 -6.76
CA GLN A 199 -8.12 -6.37 -5.86
C GLN A 199 -7.88 -7.87 -5.78
N PRO A 200 -6.63 -8.37 -5.95
CA PRO A 200 -6.36 -9.81 -6.01
C PRO A 200 -6.87 -10.60 -4.80
N LEU A 201 -6.75 -10.04 -3.59
CA LEU A 201 -7.24 -10.67 -2.36
C LEU A 201 -8.77 -10.79 -2.34
N ILE A 202 -9.48 -9.73 -2.74
CA ILE A 202 -10.95 -9.69 -2.80
C ILE A 202 -11.45 -10.64 -3.88
N ASP A 203 -10.86 -10.59 -5.09
CA ASP A 203 -11.20 -11.48 -6.19
C ASP A 203 -11.05 -12.95 -5.80
N ARG A 204 -9.92 -13.30 -5.15
CA ARG A 204 -9.66 -14.66 -4.68
C ARG A 204 -10.65 -15.08 -3.59
N ALA A 205 -10.87 -14.22 -2.59
CA ALA A 205 -11.75 -14.53 -1.47
C ALA A 205 -13.20 -14.69 -1.93
N CYS A 206 -13.69 -13.78 -2.77
CA CYS A 206 -15.03 -13.85 -3.33
C CYS A 206 -15.23 -15.13 -4.17
N TYR A 207 -14.24 -15.49 -5.01
CA TYR A 207 -14.31 -16.73 -5.79
C TYR A 207 -14.36 -17.98 -4.89
N ILE A 208 -13.46 -18.10 -3.92
CA ILE A 208 -13.43 -19.27 -3.03
C ILE A 208 -14.71 -19.33 -2.19
N LEU A 209 -15.17 -18.21 -1.65
CA LEU A 209 -16.39 -18.13 -0.86
C LEU A 209 -17.62 -18.54 -1.68
N ALA A 210 -17.75 -18.05 -2.92
CA ALA A 210 -18.80 -18.46 -3.84
C ALA A 210 -18.79 -19.98 -4.07
N ARG A 211 -17.61 -20.58 -4.26
CA ARG A 211 -17.48 -22.04 -4.41
C ARG A 211 -17.87 -22.81 -3.16
N LEU A 212 -17.61 -22.28 -1.96
CA LEU A 212 -18.03 -22.89 -0.69
C LEU A 212 -19.55 -22.80 -0.46
N LEU A 213 -20.20 -21.83 -1.10
CA LEU A 213 -21.65 -21.59 -1.03
C LEU A 213 -22.40 -22.07 -2.29
N ASP A 214 -21.76 -22.90 -3.11
CA ASP A 214 -22.30 -23.45 -4.37
C ASP A 214 -22.87 -22.39 -5.34
N GLN A 215 -22.27 -21.19 -5.36
CA GLN A 215 -22.57 -20.14 -6.32
C GLN A 215 -21.56 -20.15 -7.47
N ASP A 216 -22.08 -19.94 -8.68
CA ASP A 216 -21.27 -19.79 -9.88
C ASP A 216 -22.00 -18.96 -10.94
N ASP A 217 -21.49 -17.76 -11.22
CA ASP A 217 -22.03 -16.83 -12.21
C ASP A 217 -20.91 -16.05 -12.90
N ASP A 218 -21.27 -15.26 -13.92
CA ASP A 218 -20.30 -14.55 -14.77
C ASP A 218 -19.39 -13.60 -13.98
N GLU A 219 -19.90 -12.95 -12.94
CA GLU A 219 -19.12 -12.04 -12.10
C GLU A 219 -18.07 -12.81 -11.29
N ILE A 220 -18.47 -13.96 -10.74
CA ILE A 220 -17.57 -14.88 -10.03
C ILE A 220 -16.52 -15.49 -10.98
N GLN A 221 -16.87 -15.83 -12.21
CA GLN A 221 -15.91 -16.32 -13.21
C GLN A 221 -14.93 -15.22 -13.66
N ALA A 222 -15.36 -13.96 -13.70
CA ALA A 222 -14.46 -12.83 -13.92
C ALA A 222 -13.48 -12.65 -12.75
N ALA A 223 -13.96 -12.72 -11.51
CA ALA A 223 -13.12 -12.67 -10.30
C ALA A 223 -12.10 -13.82 -10.27
N LYS A 224 -12.54 -15.04 -10.58
CA LYS A 224 -11.67 -16.20 -10.76
C LYS A 224 -10.56 -15.92 -11.76
N SER A 225 -10.90 -15.44 -12.95
CA SER A 225 -9.92 -15.18 -14.02
C SER A 225 -8.82 -14.22 -13.56
N ARG A 226 -9.20 -13.12 -12.89
CA ARG A 226 -8.25 -12.16 -12.30
C ARG A 226 -7.40 -12.77 -11.18
N ALA A 227 -8.00 -13.54 -10.28
CA ALA A 227 -7.27 -14.21 -9.20
C ALA A 227 -6.21 -15.21 -9.73
N PHE A 228 -6.54 -15.96 -10.78
CA PHE A 228 -5.60 -16.89 -11.43
C PHE A 228 -4.52 -16.17 -12.24
N GLU A 229 -4.83 -15.00 -12.81
CA GLU A 229 -3.82 -14.15 -13.46
C GLU A 229 -2.81 -13.61 -12.44
N ASP A 230 -3.28 -13.13 -11.28
CA ASP A 230 -2.39 -12.68 -10.20
C ASP A 230 -1.46 -13.79 -9.69
N LEU A 231 -1.99 -15.01 -9.50
CA LEU A 231 -1.18 -16.17 -9.10
C LEU A 231 -0.09 -16.48 -10.13
N ARG A 232 -0.45 -16.53 -11.43
CA ARG A 232 0.51 -16.76 -12.51
C ARG A 232 1.58 -15.68 -12.57
N ARG A 233 1.21 -14.41 -12.38
CA ARG A 233 2.13 -13.29 -12.29
C ARG A 233 3.11 -13.44 -11.13
N LYS A 234 2.63 -13.77 -9.92
CA LYS A 234 3.49 -14.01 -8.74
C LYS A 234 4.46 -15.18 -8.96
N GLU A 235 4.02 -16.24 -9.62
CA GLU A 235 4.90 -17.34 -10.01
C GLU A 235 5.96 -16.92 -11.02
N GLN A 236 5.57 -16.12 -12.02
CA GLN A 236 6.50 -15.59 -13.01
C GLN A 236 7.56 -14.71 -12.35
N ILE A 237 7.17 -13.78 -11.47
CA ILE A 237 8.09 -12.93 -10.71
C ILE A 237 9.08 -13.79 -9.90
N ARG A 238 8.61 -14.85 -9.24
CA ARG A 238 9.49 -15.78 -8.50
C ARG A 238 10.47 -16.51 -9.41
N LYS A 239 10.04 -16.91 -10.61
CA LYS A 239 10.92 -17.55 -11.61
C LYS A 239 11.97 -16.58 -12.15
N THR A 240 11.54 -15.38 -12.54
CA THR A 240 12.38 -14.28 -13.03
C THR A 240 13.43 -13.87 -11.99
N PHE A 241 13.03 -13.74 -10.73
CA PHE A 241 13.97 -13.49 -9.63
C PHE A 241 15.02 -14.60 -9.48
N LYS A 242 14.62 -15.88 -9.59
CA LYS A 242 15.54 -17.02 -9.53
C LYS A 242 16.50 -17.08 -10.71
N SER A 243 16.07 -16.64 -11.90
CA SER A 243 16.92 -16.59 -13.10
C SER A 243 17.87 -15.39 -13.14
N GLY A 244 17.78 -14.47 -12.16
CA GLY A 244 18.57 -13.23 -12.14
C GLY A 244 18.12 -12.20 -13.18
N ASP A 245 17.04 -12.46 -13.89
CA ASP A 245 16.39 -11.47 -14.75
C ASP A 245 15.57 -10.56 -13.83
N LEU A 246 15.87 -9.28 -13.89
CA LEU A 246 15.27 -8.26 -13.03
C LEU A 246 14.53 -7.22 -13.85
N SER A 247 14.27 -7.52 -15.13
CA SER A 247 13.47 -6.66 -15.99
C SER A 247 12.02 -6.65 -15.52
N ARG A 248 11.49 -5.44 -15.28
CA ARG A 248 10.10 -5.19 -14.89
C ARG A 248 9.57 -4.00 -15.68
N HIS A 249 8.27 -4.02 -15.95
CA HIS A 249 7.57 -2.95 -16.69
C HIS A 249 6.62 -2.14 -15.79
N SER A 250 6.40 -2.57 -14.56
CA SER A 250 5.56 -1.90 -13.57
C SER A 250 6.01 -2.24 -12.15
N LEU A 251 5.61 -1.40 -11.20
CA LEU A 251 5.75 -1.60 -9.76
C LEU A 251 4.37 -1.88 -9.17
N THR A 252 4.28 -2.92 -8.36
CA THR A 252 3.09 -3.18 -7.56
C THR A 252 3.20 -2.43 -6.23
N LEU A 253 2.34 -1.43 -6.03
CA LEU A 253 2.38 -0.55 -4.86
C LEU A 253 1.04 -0.56 -4.13
N GLU A 254 1.10 -0.59 -2.80
CA GLU A 254 -0.07 -0.34 -1.94
C GLU A 254 -0.21 1.15 -1.67
N LEU A 255 -1.29 1.73 -2.17
CA LEU A 255 -1.50 3.18 -2.15
C LEU A 255 -2.80 3.48 -1.40
N ARG A 256 -2.74 4.51 -0.55
CA ARG A 256 -3.90 5.02 0.19
C ARG A 256 -4.54 6.17 -0.59
N CYS A 257 -5.85 6.11 -0.75
CA CYS A 257 -6.62 7.20 -1.33
C CYS A 257 -6.90 8.26 -0.25
N PRO A 258 -6.48 9.53 -0.40
CA PRO A 258 -6.79 10.57 0.59
C PRO A 258 -8.29 10.95 0.62
N SER A 259 -9.07 10.58 -0.40
CA SER A 259 -10.50 10.92 -0.48
C SER A 259 -11.41 9.92 0.22
N CYS A 260 -11.13 8.62 0.14
CA CYS A 260 -11.94 7.57 0.76
C CYS A 260 -11.20 6.75 1.83
N SER A 261 -9.93 7.08 2.09
CA SER A 261 -9.05 6.41 3.05
C SER A 261 -8.70 4.94 2.75
N ASP A 262 -9.36 4.31 1.78
CA ASP A 262 -9.08 2.93 1.37
C ASP A 262 -7.65 2.76 0.86
N VAL A 263 -7.06 1.63 1.22
CA VAL A 263 -5.77 1.15 0.71
C VAL A 263 -6.02 0.08 -0.34
N ASN A 264 -5.44 0.26 -1.52
CA ASN A 264 -5.54 -0.71 -2.61
C ASN A 264 -4.16 -0.95 -3.24
N GLN A 265 -4.01 -2.11 -3.87
CA GLN A 265 -2.85 -2.47 -4.66
C GLN A 265 -3.03 -1.98 -6.11
N TYR A 266 -2.01 -1.30 -6.64
CA TYR A 266 -1.97 -0.77 -7.99
C TYR A 266 -0.71 -1.23 -8.71
N GLU A 267 -0.83 -1.49 -10.02
CA GLU A 267 0.31 -1.58 -10.90
C GLU A 267 0.63 -0.20 -11.47
N VAL A 268 1.82 0.29 -11.18
CA VAL A 268 2.25 1.64 -11.52
C VAL A 268 3.40 1.57 -12.51
N LYS A 269 3.30 2.27 -13.64
CA LYS A 269 4.35 2.30 -14.68
C LYS A 269 5.64 2.99 -14.26
N GLY A 270 5.58 3.87 -13.26
CA GLY A 270 6.78 4.44 -12.66
C GLY A 270 6.48 5.39 -11.52
N VAL A 271 7.52 5.75 -10.78
CA VAL A 271 7.48 6.69 -9.66
C VAL A 271 8.59 7.72 -9.82
N ILE A 272 8.26 8.97 -9.55
CA ILE A 272 9.22 10.06 -9.45
C ILE A 272 9.54 10.24 -7.98
N VAL A 273 10.82 10.21 -7.66
CA VAL A 273 11.34 10.47 -6.31
C VAL A 273 12.14 11.76 -6.35
N GLY A 274 11.91 12.65 -5.39
CA GLY A 274 12.64 13.91 -5.30
C GLY A 274 12.73 14.43 -3.87
N THR A 275 13.79 15.19 -3.56
CA THR A 275 13.99 15.80 -2.25
C THR A 275 13.52 17.25 -2.25
N ASN A 276 12.60 17.59 -1.35
CA ASN A 276 12.11 18.97 -1.20
C ASN A 276 13.15 19.85 -0.48
N GLN A 277 12.85 21.15 -0.35
CA GLN A 277 13.74 22.14 0.29
C GLN A 277 14.11 21.78 1.74
N ASP A 278 13.22 21.09 2.46
CA ASP A 278 13.47 20.57 3.82
C ASP A 278 14.15 19.18 3.83
N GLU A 279 14.75 18.76 2.71
CA GLU A 279 15.33 17.42 2.47
C GLU A 279 14.36 16.24 2.62
N LYS A 280 13.07 16.50 2.88
CA LYS A 280 12.03 15.47 2.90
C LYS A 280 11.84 14.86 1.51
N VAL A 281 11.90 13.53 1.45
CA VAL A 281 11.64 12.77 0.23
C VAL A 281 10.15 12.86 -0.12
N SER A 282 9.89 13.22 -1.37
CA SER A 282 8.58 13.28 -1.99
C SER A 282 8.49 12.24 -3.10
N HIS A 283 7.29 11.71 -3.27
CA HIS A 283 6.98 10.64 -4.21
C HIS A 283 5.80 11.08 -5.06
N LEU A 284 5.90 10.89 -6.37
CA LEU A 284 4.79 11.05 -7.29
C LEU A 284 4.68 9.81 -8.16
N ILE A 285 3.46 9.36 -8.42
CA ILE A 285 3.21 8.33 -9.43
C ILE A 285 3.50 8.97 -10.80
N ASN A 286 4.06 8.21 -11.75
CA ASN A 286 4.27 8.58 -13.15
C ASN A 286 3.30 7.80 -14.06
N ASP A 287 2.00 7.82 -13.72
CA ASP A 287 0.92 7.11 -14.40
C ASP A 287 -0.44 7.68 -13.98
N GLU A 288 -1.48 7.56 -14.80
CA GLU A 288 -2.77 8.19 -14.51
C GLU A 288 -3.91 7.18 -14.41
N PHE A 289 -4.45 7.02 -13.20
CA PHE A 289 -5.60 6.15 -12.92
C PHE A 289 -6.42 6.67 -11.73
N PRO A 290 -7.73 6.39 -11.70
CA PRO A 290 -8.57 6.74 -10.57
C PRO A 290 -8.40 5.73 -9.42
N CYS A 291 -8.85 6.12 -8.22
CA CYS A 291 -8.96 5.20 -7.09
C CYS A 291 -9.87 4.01 -7.43
N ALA A 292 -9.40 2.80 -7.16
CA ALA A 292 -10.14 1.56 -7.39
C ALA A 292 -11.44 1.47 -6.55
N SER A 293 -11.50 2.15 -5.41
CA SER A 293 -12.67 2.16 -4.52
C SER A 293 -13.72 3.20 -4.92
N CYS A 294 -13.33 4.47 -5.00
CA CYS A 294 -14.25 5.60 -5.16
C CYS A 294 -14.27 6.22 -6.57
N GLY A 295 -13.38 5.79 -7.47
CA GLY A 295 -13.30 6.30 -8.84
C GLY A 295 -12.73 7.72 -8.98
N GLN A 296 -12.32 8.35 -7.88
CA GLN A 296 -11.76 9.71 -7.91
C GLN A 296 -10.31 9.71 -8.39
N TYR A 297 -9.94 10.71 -9.19
CA TYR A 297 -8.55 11.02 -9.53
C TYR A 297 -7.94 11.81 -8.39
N VAL A 298 -6.90 11.25 -7.75
CA VAL A 298 -6.28 11.80 -6.55
C VAL A 298 -4.76 11.65 -6.62
N GLU A 299 -4.03 12.48 -5.88
CA GLU A 299 -2.63 12.22 -5.56
C GLU A 299 -2.56 11.24 -4.39
N PHE A 300 -2.19 9.99 -4.67
CA PHE A 300 -2.18 8.93 -3.68
C PHE A 300 -1.08 9.11 -2.63
N GLU A 301 -1.38 8.64 -1.42
CA GLU A 301 -0.40 8.51 -0.35
C GLU A 301 0.28 7.14 -0.41
N PHE A 302 1.61 7.13 -0.23
CA PHE A 302 2.40 5.91 -0.23
C PHE A 302 2.38 5.29 1.17
N THR A 303 1.93 4.03 1.27
CA THR A 303 2.00 3.29 2.52
C THR A 303 3.43 2.87 2.84
N SER A 304 3.69 2.41 4.07
CA SER A 304 4.97 1.82 4.46
C SER A 304 5.37 0.64 3.55
N SER A 305 4.39 -0.16 3.11
CA SER A 305 4.58 -1.26 2.15
C SER A 305 5.04 -0.75 0.79
N ALA A 306 4.42 0.32 0.27
CA ALA A 306 4.88 0.95 -0.97
C ALA A 306 6.29 1.56 -0.85
N ILE A 307 6.61 2.22 0.28
CA ILE A 307 7.96 2.75 0.53
C ILE A 307 8.99 1.62 0.56
N MET A 308 8.67 0.48 1.19
CA MET A 308 9.54 -0.69 1.20
C MET A 308 9.74 -1.26 -0.21
N ALA A 309 8.67 -1.35 -1.01
CA ALA A 309 8.76 -1.78 -2.41
C ALA A 309 9.64 -0.85 -3.25
N LEU A 310 9.50 0.47 -3.08
CA LEU A 310 10.36 1.46 -3.74
C LEU A 310 11.82 1.36 -3.30
N THR A 311 12.06 1.19 -2.00
CA THR A 311 13.41 1.04 -1.45
C THR A 311 14.09 -0.20 -2.02
N ALA A 312 13.37 -1.33 -2.10
CA ALA A 312 13.86 -2.54 -2.74
C ALA A 312 14.21 -2.27 -4.22
N GLU A 313 13.35 -1.59 -4.97
CA GLU A 313 13.62 -1.26 -6.37
C GLU A 313 14.85 -0.34 -6.53
N MET A 314 15.00 0.67 -5.67
CA MET A 314 16.18 1.54 -5.67
C MET A 314 17.47 0.76 -5.38
N LEU A 315 17.45 -0.15 -4.41
CA LEU A 315 18.59 -1.03 -4.12
C LEU A 315 18.94 -1.88 -5.34
N MET A 316 17.94 -2.42 -6.03
CA MET A 316 18.14 -3.21 -7.25
C MET A 316 18.74 -2.38 -8.39
N ILE A 317 18.34 -1.13 -8.55
CA ILE A 317 18.95 -0.19 -9.52
C ILE A 317 20.42 0.06 -9.15
N THR A 318 20.73 0.31 -7.87
CA THR A 318 22.12 0.55 -7.45
C THR A 318 23.02 -0.67 -7.64
N ALA A 319 22.53 -1.87 -7.32
CA ALA A 319 23.26 -3.12 -7.51
C ALA A 319 23.49 -3.45 -9.01
N ALA A 320 22.60 -2.98 -9.89
CA ALA A 320 22.68 -3.21 -11.32
C ALA A 320 23.57 -2.23 -12.09
N ARG A 321 24.02 -1.12 -11.47
CA ARG A 321 24.93 -0.16 -12.12
C ARG A 321 26.27 -0.77 -12.54
N ASP A 322 26.64 -1.90 -11.96
CA ASP A 322 27.83 -2.68 -12.32
C ASP A 322 27.60 -3.62 -13.52
N SER A 323 26.40 -3.64 -14.11
CA SER A 323 26.04 -4.46 -15.28
C SER A 323 25.79 -3.60 -16.52
N ASP A 324 26.38 -3.99 -17.65
CA ASP A 324 26.37 -3.27 -18.95
C ASP A 324 25.00 -3.24 -19.66
N GLN A 325 23.90 -3.56 -18.97
CA GLN A 325 22.56 -3.61 -19.55
C GLN A 325 21.75 -2.35 -19.19
N PRO A 326 21.24 -1.59 -20.18
CA PRO A 326 20.35 -0.47 -19.93
C PRO A 326 19.02 -0.99 -19.37
N ARG A 327 18.74 -0.71 -18.09
CA ARG A 327 17.44 -0.98 -17.47
C ARG A 327 16.53 0.23 -17.62
N ASN A 328 15.29 0.00 -18.06
CA ASN A 328 14.21 0.99 -17.93
C ASN A 328 13.94 1.18 -16.44
N SER A 329 14.44 2.28 -15.87
CA SER A 329 14.24 2.59 -14.47
C SER A 329 12.78 2.99 -14.23
N LEU A 330 12.04 2.17 -13.49
CA LEU A 330 10.69 2.49 -13.04
C LEU A 330 10.70 3.63 -12.00
N ILE A 331 11.87 3.98 -11.48
CA ILE A 331 12.08 5.12 -10.59
C ILE A 331 12.89 6.19 -11.32
N SER A 332 12.41 7.42 -11.29
CA SER A 332 13.09 8.56 -11.92
C SER A 332 13.23 9.72 -10.95
N MET A 333 14.27 10.54 -11.14
CA MET A 333 14.41 11.82 -10.46
C MET A 333 14.24 12.91 -11.51
N LEU A 334 13.12 13.62 -11.45
CA LEU A 334 12.81 14.68 -12.40
C LEU A 334 12.82 16.03 -11.70
N ASN A 335 13.55 16.97 -12.29
CA ASN A 335 13.58 18.37 -11.89
C ASN A 335 13.00 19.22 -13.02
N CYS A 336 12.37 20.33 -12.68
CA CYS A 336 11.90 21.33 -13.62
C CYS A 336 12.31 22.73 -13.19
N GLN A 337 12.29 23.65 -14.14
CA GLN A 337 12.55 25.06 -13.86
C GLN A 337 11.23 25.80 -13.57
N LEU A 338 11.10 26.36 -12.37
CA LEU A 338 9.98 27.20 -11.94
C LEU A 338 10.52 28.48 -11.33
N ASP A 339 10.06 29.64 -11.79
CA ASP A 339 10.51 30.98 -11.37
C ASP A 339 12.04 31.19 -11.37
N GLY A 340 12.72 30.53 -12.30
CA GLY A 340 14.17 30.61 -12.43
C GLY A 340 14.96 29.78 -11.42
N GLN A 341 14.29 28.93 -10.65
CA GLN A 341 14.90 27.92 -9.79
C GLN A 341 14.75 26.54 -10.43
N ILE A 342 15.69 25.63 -10.17
CA ILE A 342 15.55 24.22 -10.50
C ILE A 342 15.05 23.53 -9.23
N LEU A 343 13.91 22.85 -9.32
CA LEU A 343 13.28 22.17 -8.20
C LEU A 343 12.74 20.81 -8.65
N PRO A 344 12.55 19.86 -7.71
CA PRO A 344 11.88 18.60 -8.01
C PRO A 344 10.49 18.85 -8.58
N VAL A 345 10.08 18.02 -9.54
CA VAL A 345 8.75 18.13 -10.17
C VAL A 345 7.63 18.02 -9.13
N ALA A 346 7.80 17.23 -8.08
CA ALA A 346 6.83 17.13 -6.98
C ALA A 346 6.58 18.46 -6.26
N ALA A 347 7.64 19.19 -5.92
CA ALA A 347 7.53 20.50 -5.30
C ALA A 347 6.90 21.52 -6.25
N ALA A 348 7.26 21.46 -7.54
CA ALA A 348 6.73 22.37 -8.56
C ALA A 348 5.24 22.15 -8.81
N LEU A 349 4.81 20.88 -8.89
CA LEU A 349 3.40 20.51 -9.05
C LEU A 349 2.55 21.09 -7.92
N LYS A 350 2.96 20.85 -6.66
CA LYS A 350 2.27 21.39 -5.47
C LYS A 350 2.19 22.92 -5.50
N THR A 351 3.31 23.58 -5.79
CA THR A 351 3.39 25.05 -5.86
C THR A 351 2.45 25.62 -6.92
N LEU A 352 2.38 24.99 -8.10
CA LEU A 352 1.50 25.44 -9.19
C LEU A 352 0.02 25.17 -8.90
N GLN A 353 -0.31 24.05 -8.27
CA GLN A 353 -1.68 23.76 -7.83
C GLN A 353 -2.18 24.81 -6.81
N GLU A 354 -1.35 25.16 -5.82
CA GLU A 354 -1.65 26.22 -4.86
C GLU A 354 -1.86 27.56 -5.57
N ARG A 355 -0.98 27.94 -6.49
CA ARG A 355 -1.14 29.17 -7.29
C ARG A 355 -2.42 29.18 -8.12
N ALA A 356 -2.72 28.08 -8.80
CA ALA A 356 -3.94 27.97 -9.61
C ALA A 356 -5.21 28.15 -8.77
N SER A 357 -5.18 27.77 -7.49
CA SER A 357 -6.29 27.99 -6.56
C SER A 357 -6.45 29.44 -6.10
N ILE A 358 -5.35 30.22 -6.05
CA ILE A 358 -5.33 31.61 -5.57
C ILE A 358 -5.56 32.59 -6.74
N THR A 359 -4.91 32.33 -7.88
CA THR A 359 -4.98 33.16 -9.10
C THR A 359 -5.43 32.29 -10.28
N PRO A 360 -6.73 31.98 -10.38
CA PRO A 360 -7.28 31.11 -11.42
C PRO A 360 -7.26 31.73 -12.82
N ASP A 361 -7.01 33.04 -12.94
CA ASP A 361 -6.92 33.80 -14.18
C ASP A 361 -5.49 33.88 -14.74
N ASP A 362 -4.50 33.30 -14.06
CA ASP A 362 -3.11 33.27 -14.55
C ASP A 362 -2.90 32.13 -15.57
N VAL A 363 -2.97 32.49 -16.85
CA VAL A 363 -2.69 31.60 -18.01
C VAL A 363 -1.38 30.83 -17.85
N ARG A 364 -0.36 31.50 -17.31
CA ARG A 364 0.99 30.97 -17.20
C ARG A 364 1.06 29.82 -16.21
N THR A 365 0.40 29.95 -15.07
CA THR A 365 0.32 28.92 -14.05
C THR A 365 -0.34 27.65 -14.61
N TRP A 366 -1.49 27.80 -15.28
CA TRP A 366 -2.17 26.67 -15.92
C TRP A 366 -1.35 26.01 -17.02
N PHE A 367 -0.65 26.80 -17.84
CA PHE A 367 0.27 26.29 -18.86
C PHE A 367 1.44 25.49 -18.26
N GLN A 368 2.08 26.02 -17.22
CA GLN A 368 3.18 25.33 -16.52
C GLN A 368 2.69 24.05 -15.83
N LEU A 369 1.50 24.09 -15.23
CA LEU A 369 0.87 22.93 -14.62
C LEU A 369 0.63 21.82 -15.66
N GLY A 370 0.07 22.18 -16.82
CA GLY A 370 -0.14 21.24 -17.94
C GLY A 370 1.15 20.57 -18.41
N ASN A 371 2.23 21.35 -18.58
CA ASN A 371 3.53 20.81 -18.99
C ASN A 371 4.10 19.81 -17.98
N ILE A 372 3.99 20.13 -16.68
CA ILE A 372 4.42 19.21 -15.62
C ILE A 372 3.59 17.93 -15.68
N LEU A 373 2.26 18.05 -15.75
CA LEU A 373 1.35 16.91 -15.80
C LEU A 373 1.64 15.99 -16.99
N ILE A 374 1.93 16.52 -18.18
CA ILE A 374 2.39 15.72 -19.34
C ILE A 374 3.70 14.98 -19.00
N SER A 375 4.69 15.68 -18.42
CA SER A 375 6.00 15.08 -18.10
C SER A 375 5.96 13.99 -17.04
N ILE A 376 4.90 13.97 -16.21
CA ILE A 376 4.65 12.92 -15.22
C ILE A 376 3.53 11.96 -15.64
N ASN A 377 3.25 11.90 -16.95
CA ASN A 377 2.30 10.97 -17.56
C ASN A 377 0.87 11.07 -16.95
N ARG A 378 0.37 12.31 -16.82
CA ARG A 378 -1.00 12.67 -16.41
C ARG A 378 -1.76 13.43 -17.50
N PRO A 379 -2.02 12.81 -18.66
CA PRO A 379 -2.62 13.51 -19.79
C PRO A 379 -4.03 14.05 -19.52
N LYS A 380 -4.90 13.37 -18.76
CA LYS A 380 -6.25 13.86 -18.45
C LYS A 380 -6.22 15.10 -17.56
N ALA A 381 -5.42 15.07 -16.49
CA ALA A 381 -5.22 16.25 -15.66
C ALA A 381 -4.56 17.39 -16.46
N ALA A 382 -3.61 17.08 -17.34
CA ALA A 382 -2.99 18.07 -18.23
C ALA A 382 -4.02 18.71 -19.17
N ILE A 383 -4.93 17.93 -19.77
CA ILE A 383 -6.01 18.43 -20.61
C ILE A 383 -6.90 19.40 -19.82
N GLN A 384 -7.25 19.10 -18.57
CA GLN A 384 -8.05 19.99 -17.74
C GLN A 384 -7.33 21.32 -17.49
N ALA A 385 -6.07 21.28 -17.06
CA ALA A 385 -5.26 22.47 -16.80
C ALA A 385 -5.07 23.32 -18.08
N LEU A 386 -4.73 22.67 -19.20
CA LEU A 386 -4.49 23.35 -20.47
C LEU A 386 -5.79 23.88 -21.09
N SER A 387 -6.92 23.23 -20.86
CA SER A 387 -8.23 23.75 -21.28
C SER A 387 -8.55 25.07 -20.56
N GLN A 388 -8.25 25.19 -19.27
CA GLN A 388 -8.36 26.47 -18.54
C GLN A 388 -7.46 27.53 -19.15
N ALA A 389 -6.20 27.20 -19.45
CA ALA A 389 -5.27 28.12 -20.10
C ALA A 389 -5.75 28.57 -21.50
N VAL A 390 -6.32 27.68 -22.31
CA VAL A 390 -6.87 28.03 -23.64
C VAL A 390 -8.08 28.95 -23.51
N GLN A 391 -8.95 28.76 -22.51
CA GLN A 391 -10.08 29.65 -22.27
C GLN A 391 -9.63 31.09 -21.96
N LEU A 392 -8.57 31.23 -21.17
CA LEU A 392 -8.03 32.54 -20.81
C LEU A 392 -7.22 33.19 -21.94
N ALA A 393 -6.56 32.39 -22.79
CA ALA A 393 -5.75 32.88 -23.91
C ALA A 393 -6.01 32.09 -25.20
N PRO A 394 -7.15 32.32 -25.89
CA PRO A 394 -7.64 31.46 -26.98
C PRO A 394 -6.81 31.54 -28.27
N ASN A 395 -5.93 32.54 -28.40
CA ASN A 395 -5.02 32.70 -29.54
C ASN A 395 -3.57 32.34 -29.18
N ASN A 396 -3.34 31.84 -27.95
CA ASN A 396 -2.00 31.51 -27.52
C ASN A 396 -1.57 30.13 -28.03
N ILE A 397 -0.63 30.12 -28.96
CA ILE A 397 -0.25 28.89 -29.66
C ILE A 397 0.55 27.93 -28.77
N ASP A 398 1.29 28.42 -27.78
CA ASP A 398 2.03 27.55 -26.86
C ASP A 398 1.05 26.66 -26.09
N VAL A 399 0.00 27.26 -25.54
CA VAL A 399 -1.03 26.53 -24.79
C VAL A 399 -1.81 25.57 -25.68
N ILE A 400 -2.24 26.03 -26.86
CA ILE A 400 -3.01 25.21 -27.81
C ILE A 400 -2.18 24.00 -28.26
N PHE A 401 -0.90 24.20 -28.54
CA PHE A 401 0.01 23.13 -28.93
C PHE A 401 0.21 22.12 -27.80
N MET A 402 0.39 22.58 -26.57
CA MET A 402 0.47 21.67 -25.41
C MET A 402 -0.84 20.92 -25.16
N LEU A 403 -2.00 21.55 -25.34
CA LEU A 403 -3.30 20.87 -25.23
C LEU A 403 -3.42 19.73 -26.26
N ALA A 404 -2.99 19.97 -27.50
CA ALA A 404 -2.96 18.93 -28.51
C ALA A 404 -1.97 17.80 -28.18
N GLN A 405 -0.80 18.12 -27.62
CA GLN A 405 0.12 17.08 -27.12
C GLN A 405 -0.50 16.25 -26.00
N ALA A 406 -1.16 16.90 -25.02
CA ALA A 406 -1.86 16.21 -23.95
C ALA A 406 -2.95 15.28 -24.48
N GLN A 407 -3.71 15.71 -25.49
CA GLN A 407 -4.71 14.88 -26.16
C GLN A 407 -4.10 13.67 -26.88
N ALA A 408 -3.00 13.85 -27.60
CA ALA A 408 -2.30 12.73 -28.21
C ALA A 408 -1.75 11.75 -27.16
N SER A 409 -1.18 12.25 -26.06
CA SER A 409 -0.75 11.44 -24.91
C SER A 409 -1.90 10.72 -24.22
N ASN A 410 -3.13 11.25 -24.29
CA ASN A 410 -4.36 10.59 -23.85
C ASN A 410 -4.90 9.56 -24.87
N ASN A 411 -4.12 9.22 -25.90
CA ASN A 411 -4.52 8.37 -27.04
C ASN A 411 -5.67 8.94 -27.89
N ALA A 412 -5.94 10.25 -27.80
CA ALA A 412 -6.95 10.96 -28.59
C ALA A 412 -6.30 11.72 -29.77
N GLU A 413 -5.56 10.99 -30.62
CA GLU A 413 -4.81 11.59 -31.75
C GLU A 413 -5.71 12.35 -32.74
N GLY A 414 -6.97 11.91 -32.93
CA GLY A 414 -7.94 12.60 -33.78
C GLY A 414 -8.30 14.00 -33.26
N GLU A 415 -8.54 14.13 -31.96
CA GLU A 415 -8.81 15.41 -31.31
C GLU A 415 -7.57 16.30 -31.33
N ALA A 416 -6.39 15.74 -31.04
CA ALA A 416 -5.12 16.45 -31.14
C ALA A 416 -4.88 17.03 -32.54
N PHE A 417 -5.17 16.24 -33.58
CA PHE A 417 -5.02 16.68 -34.97
C PHE A 417 -6.00 17.79 -35.33
N GLN A 418 -7.25 17.71 -34.85
CA GLN A 418 -8.25 18.75 -35.03
C GLN A 418 -7.80 20.07 -34.40
N ILE A 419 -7.37 20.03 -33.12
CA ILE A 419 -6.90 21.21 -32.38
C ILE A 419 -5.76 21.91 -33.13
N ILE A 420 -4.77 21.16 -33.62
CA ILE A 420 -3.62 21.75 -34.33
C ILE A 420 -4.00 22.25 -35.71
N SER A 421 -4.91 21.57 -36.41
CA SER A 421 -5.40 22.03 -37.71
C SER A 421 -6.18 23.34 -37.58
N ASP A 422 -7.02 23.46 -36.55
CA ASP A 422 -7.75 24.69 -36.24
C ASP A 422 -6.80 25.82 -35.85
N ALA A 423 -5.76 25.50 -35.08
CA ALA A 423 -4.70 26.45 -34.77
C ALA A 423 -4.00 26.95 -36.05
N LEU A 424 -3.64 26.06 -36.97
CA LEU A 424 -3.02 26.42 -38.26
C LEU A 424 -3.90 27.35 -39.11
N ASN A 425 -5.22 27.14 -39.10
CA ASN A 425 -6.15 28.02 -39.82
C ASN A 425 -6.17 29.46 -39.26
N ARG A 426 -5.70 29.65 -38.01
CA ARG A 426 -5.60 30.94 -37.31
C ARG A 426 -4.15 31.41 -37.16
N LEU A 427 -3.25 30.95 -38.03
CA LEU A 427 -1.82 31.29 -37.98
C LEU A 427 -1.51 32.80 -37.85
N PRO A 428 -2.22 33.72 -38.52
CA PRO A 428 -1.99 35.16 -38.35
C PRO A 428 -2.16 35.63 -36.90
N ASP A 429 -3.14 35.04 -36.20
CA ASP A 429 -3.57 35.44 -34.86
C ASP A 429 -2.70 34.86 -33.74
N TRP A 430 -1.75 33.97 -34.05
CA TRP A 430 -0.92 33.30 -33.06
C TRP A 430 -0.18 34.28 -32.14
N GLN A 431 -0.36 34.09 -30.86
CA GLN A 431 0.38 34.76 -29.79
C GLN A 431 1.23 33.73 -29.04
N PHE A 432 2.38 34.16 -28.53
CA PHE A 432 3.28 33.32 -27.75
C PHE A 432 3.33 33.81 -26.30
N LEU A 433 3.20 32.89 -25.34
CA LEU A 433 3.42 33.14 -23.91
C LEU A 433 4.92 33.30 -23.62
N ALA A 434 5.76 32.51 -24.30
CA ALA A 434 7.21 32.54 -24.16
C ALA A 434 7.87 32.19 -25.50
N PRO A 435 9.10 32.67 -25.77
CA PRO A 435 9.81 32.24 -26.96
C PRO A 435 10.30 30.82 -26.77
N GLN A 436 9.85 29.95 -27.66
CA GLN A 436 10.27 28.57 -27.72
C GLN A 436 11.23 28.41 -28.91
N PRO A 437 12.55 28.30 -28.68
CA PRO A 437 13.48 28.00 -29.77
C PRO A 437 13.08 26.66 -30.37
N ASN A 438 13.03 26.59 -31.70
CA ASN A 438 12.59 25.42 -32.48
C ASN A 438 11.08 25.11 -32.45
N PHE A 439 10.22 25.99 -31.92
CA PHE A 439 8.76 25.78 -31.93
C PHE A 439 8.21 25.30 -33.27
N GLY A 440 8.56 25.99 -34.37
CA GLY A 440 8.09 25.62 -35.70
C GLY A 440 8.55 24.23 -36.15
N GLN A 441 9.72 23.75 -35.69
CA GLN A 441 10.19 22.41 -35.98
C GLN A 441 9.38 21.36 -35.21
N GLU A 442 9.16 21.59 -33.91
CA GLU A 442 8.38 20.69 -33.05
C GLU A 442 6.93 20.61 -33.51
N PHE A 443 6.32 21.76 -33.80
CA PHE A 443 4.96 21.87 -34.29
C PHE A 443 4.79 21.13 -35.62
N ALA A 444 5.66 21.38 -36.60
CA ALA A 444 5.60 20.71 -37.89
C ALA A 444 5.83 19.19 -37.75
N LYS A 445 6.78 18.77 -36.92
CA LYS A 445 7.05 17.35 -36.66
C LYS A 445 5.82 16.66 -36.07
N PHE A 446 5.20 17.26 -35.05
CA PHE A 446 4.03 16.69 -34.39
C PHE A 446 2.81 16.65 -35.32
N TYR A 447 2.53 17.74 -36.07
CA TYR A 447 1.47 17.74 -37.10
C TYR A 447 1.68 16.63 -38.13
N ASN A 448 2.90 16.50 -38.67
CA ASN A 448 3.22 15.48 -39.67
C ASN A 448 3.21 14.05 -39.10
N GLN A 449 3.46 13.89 -37.80
CA GLN A 449 3.29 12.60 -37.12
C GLN A 449 1.81 12.22 -37.04
N LEU A 450 0.95 13.10 -36.49
CA LEU A 450 -0.49 12.86 -36.40
C LEU A 450 -1.13 12.64 -37.78
N ARG A 451 -0.75 13.46 -38.78
CA ARG A 451 -1.18 13.31 -40.17
C ARG A 451 -0.92 11.90 -40.70
N ARG A 452 0.28 11.35 -40.46
CA ARG A 452 0.67 10.01 -40.91
C ARG A 452 -0.07 8.92 -40.13
N ASN A 453 -0.11 9.02 -38.80
CA ASN A 453 -0.78 8.04 -37.94
C ASN A 453 -2.27 7.90 -38.29
N LEU A 454 -2.92 9.01 -38.66
CA LEU A 454 -4.34 9.07 -39.02
C LEU A 454 -4.61 8.84 -40.53
N GLY A 455 -3.59 8.50 -41.33
CA GLY A 455 -3.74 8.23 -42.77
C GLY A 455 -4.23 9.44 -43.60
N ARG A 456 -3.93 10.67 -43.16
CA ARG A 456 -4.36 11.92 -43.80
C ARG A 456 -3.40 12.37 -44.92
N ASP A 457 -3.06 11.45 -45.81
CA ASP A 457 -2.02 11.69 -46.83
C ASP A 457 -2.42 12.70 -47.92
N ASN A 458 -3.72 12.95 -48.06
CA ASN A 458 -4.28 13.96 -48.95
C ASN A 458 -3.95 15.40 -48.51
N LEU A 459 -3.59 15.62 -47.24
CA LEU A 459 -3.15 16.94 -46.76
C LEU A 459 -1.65 17.14 -47.02
N PRO A 460 -1.19 18.36 -47.32
CA PRO A 460 0.25 18.61 -47.50
C PRO A 460 1.01 18.44 -46.17
N ALA A 461 2.26 17.97 -46.26
CA ALA A 461 3.16 17.98 -45.12
C ALA A 461 3.52 19.42 -44.74
N LEU A 462 3.57 19.70 -43.44
CA LEU A 462 3.88 21.02 -42.92
C LEU A 462 5.40 21.20 -42.82
N HIS A 463 5.93 22.27 -43.42
CA HIS A 463 7.34 22.63 -43.30
C HIS A 463 7.54 23.72 -42.22
N PRO A 464 8.57 23.63 -41.34
CA PRO A 464 8.78 24.58 -40.25
C PRO A 464 8.86 26.05 -40.68
N SER A 465 9.36 26.33 -41.89
CA SER A 465 9.47 27.70 -42.43
C SER A 465 8.12 28.34 -42.78
N SER A 466 7.05 27.55 -42.84
CA SER A 466 5.69 28.05 -43.11
C SER A 466 4.99 28.57 -41.85
N LEU A 467 5.64 28.48 -40.69
CA LEU A 467 5.07 28.83 -39.39
C LEU A 467 5.58 30.17 -38.87
N LYS A 468 4.72 30.87 -38.14
CA LYS A 468 5.09 32.10 -37.42
C LYS A 468 6.18 31.78 -36.41
N THR A 469 7.28 32.53 -36.43
CA THR A 469 8.37 32.38 -35.46
C THR A 469 8.12 33.27 -34.25
N PRO A 470 8.38 32.77 -33.02
CA PRO A 470 8.30 33.62 -31.83
C PRO A 470 9.34 34.75 -31.92
N GLN A 471 8.98 35.92 -31.39
CA GLN A 471 9.89 37.07 -31.31
C GLN A 471 11.08 36.70 -30.40
N LYS A 472 12.31 36.97 -30.86
CA LYS A 472 13.53 36.74 -30.05
C LYS A 472 13.49 37.63 -28.81
N ILE A 473 13.64 37.02 -27.63
CA ILE A 473 13.80 37.79 -26.38
C ILE A 473 15.19 38.42 -26.32
N GLY A 474 15.20 39.72 -26.03
CA GLY A 474 16.42 40.46 -25.77
C GLY A 474 17.07 39.96 -24.48
N ARG A 475 18.40 39.88 -24.50
CA ARG A 475 19.22 39.40 -23.36
C ARG A 475 18.95 40.17 -22.06
N ASN A 476 18.47 41.41 -22.13
CA ASN A 476 18.15 42.27 -20.98
C ASN A 476 16.65 42.37 -20.64
N ASP A 477 15.77 41.77 -21.42
CA ASP A 477 14.32 41.84 -21.22
C ASP A 477 13.91 41.00 -20.00
N SER A 478 12.70 41.25 -19.47
CA SER A 478 12.14 40.45 -18.39
C SER A 478 12.05 38.98 -18.80
N CYS A 479 12.51 38.10 -17.91
CA CYS A 479 12.58 36.67 -18.20
C CYS A 479 11.16 36.11 -18.36
N PRO A 480 10.88 35.36 -19.45
CA PRO A 480 9.57 34.82 -19.73
C PRO A 480 9.26 33.60 -18.86
N CYS A 481 10.00 33.36 -17.76
CA CYS A 481 9.71 32.33 -16.76
C CYS A 481 8.89 32.86 -15.56
N GLY A 482 8.67 34.18 -15.46
CA GLY A 482 7.93 34.80 -14.36
C GLY A 482 8.80 35.23 -13.17
N SER A 483 10.11 34.94 -13.18
CA SER A 483 11.02 35.21 -12.06
C SER A 483 11.26 36.69 -11.69
N GLY A 484 10.73 37.63 -12.47
CA GLY A 484 11.01 39.06 -12.34
C GLY A 484 12.45 39.48 -12.68
N LYS A 485 13.35 38.53 -13.04
CA LYS A 485 14.75 38.80 -13.41
C LYS A 485 14.90 39.07 -14.90
N LYS A 486 16.02 39.69 -15.31
CA LYS A 486 16.40 39.78 -16.74
C LYS A 486 16.71 38.39 -17.32
N PHE A 487 16.38 38.14 -18.58
CA PHE A 487 16.56 36.84 -19.26
C PHE A 487 17.97 36.26 -19.07
N LYS A 488 19.04 37.04 -19.31
CA LYS A 488 20.43 36.63 -19.10
C LYS A 488 20.83 36.27 -17.67
N LYS A 489 20.02 36.67 -16.69
CA LYS A 489 20.23 36.38 -15.27
C LYS A 489 19.37 35.20 -14.79
N CYS A 490 18.65 34.56 -15.70
CA CYS A 490 17.68 33.51 -15.41
C CYS A 490 17.75 32.39 -16.48
N CYS A 491 16.76 32.27 -17.38
CA CYS A 491 16.69 31.19 -18.37
C CYS A 491 17.68 31.33 -19.54
N GLY A 492 18.28 32.51 -19.73
CA GLY A 492 19.32 32.74 -20.76
C GLY A 492 20.75 32.67 -20.21
N ARG A 493 20.95 31.95 -19.10
CA ARG A 493 22.28 31.71 -18.51
C ARG A 493 22.99 30.55 -19.16
#